data_AF-L8LNS2-F1
#
_entry.id   AF-L8LNS2-F1
#
_cell.length_a   1.000
_cell.length_b   1.000
_cell.length_c   1.000
_cell.angle_alpha   90.00
_cell.angle_beta   90.00
_cell.angle_gamma   90.00
#
_symmetry.space_group_name_H-M   'P 1'
#
loop_
_entity.id
_entity.type
_entity.pdbx_description
1 polymer ?
#
loop_
_entity_poly.entity_id
_entity_poly.type
_entity_poly.pdbx_seq_one_letter_code
_entity_poly.pdbx_strand_id
1 'polypeptide(L)'
;MRFLPLVCLFFSTVVLAAPITDSFNEEMYIFANPDVEELIKQGQYKSGLDHYTQVGQTTPRPDGELYETFFTGTAGNDTVQAFGEGAHTHVMGVDIELVKEHPDDFPLRFNNNGSGEVDVLIGVETGGNEFVLGSFITSVNTTAEAFYVGKGDEDYATIQNFISGKDLLILAGTPDQYSWESLDGNMRVSTKDGDLIAIVEEVDKLEVGDVFEDMDMFTLN
;
A
#
# COMPACT_ATOMS: atom_id res chain seq x y z
N MET A 1 -0.54 -41.93 47.25
CA MET A 1 -0.06 -40.86 46.34
C MET A 1 -0.58 -41.16 44.94
N ARG A 2 -1.53 -40.36 44.44
CA ARG A 2 -2.07 -40.45 43.08
C ARG A 2 -1.50 -39.28 42.29
N PHE A 3 -0.76 -39.56 41.22
CA PHE A 3 -0.32 -38.57 40.24
C PHE A 3 -1.52 -38.19 39.36
N LEU A 4 -1.81 -36.89 39.26
CA LEU A 4 -2.69 -36.34 38.21
C LEU A 4 -1.83 -36.05 36.97
N PRO A 5 -2.30 -36.31 35.75
CA PRO A 5 -1.59 -35.91 34.54
C PRO A 5 -1.82 -34.42 34.27
N LEU A 6 -0.74 -33.76 33.85
CA LEU A 6 -0.75 -32.38 33.39
C LEU A 6 -1.43 -32.35 32.00
N VAL A 7 -2.61 -31.73 31.92
CA VAL A 7 -3.26 -31.45 30.64
C VAL A 7 -2.57 -30.21 30.04
N CYS A 8 -1.81 -30.41 28.96
CA CYS A 8 -1.34 -29.31 28.12
C CYS A 8 -2.55 -28.66 27.45
N LEU A 9 -2.92 -27.47 27.92
CA LEU A 9 -3.84 -26.59 27.22
C LEU A 9 -3.04 -25.79 26.19
N PHE A 10 -3.20 -26.11 24.91
CA PHE A 10 -2.81 -25.22 23.83
C PHE A 10 -3.76 -24.02 23.85
N PHE A 11 -3.29 -22.87 24.31
CA PHE A 11 -3.95 -21.60 24.04
C PHE A 11 -3.69 -21.27 22.57
N SER A 12 -4.65 -21.59 21.70
CA SER A 12 -4.71 -20.94 20.40
C SER A 12 -5.15 -19.50 20.67
N THR A 13 -4.21 -18.56 20.61
CA THR A 13 -4.55 -17.15 20.62
C THR A 13 -5.31 -16.89 19.33
N VAL A 14 -6.63 -16.73 19.43
CA VAL A 14 -7.40 -16.10 18.36
C VAL A 14 -6.96 -14.65 18.34
N VAL A 15 -5.99 -14.32 17.48
CA VAL A 15 -5.78 -12.94 17.06
C VAL A 15 -7.04 -12.58 16.31
N LEU A 16 -7.84 -11.67 16.87
CA LEU A 16 -8.97 -11.10 16.16
C LEU A 16 -8.34 -10.34 14.99
N ALA A 17 -8.42 -10.88 13.77
CA ALA A 17 -8.05 -10.11 12.60
C ALA A 17 -8.92 -8.85 12.62
N ALA A 18 -8.28 -7.68 12.57
CA ALA A 18 -8.99 -6.42 12.36
C ALA A 18 -9.91 -6.58 11.14
N PRO A 19 -11.12 -5.98 11.13
CA PRO A 19 -11.94 -6.01 9.94
C PRO A 19 -11.11 -5.50 8.76
N ILE A 20 -11.15 -6.23 7.64
CA ILE A 20 -10.36 -5.96 6.43
C ILE A 20 -10.55 -4.51 5.91
N THR A 21 -11.63 -3.84 6.33
CA THR A 21 -11.93 -2.45 5.98
C THR A 21 -11.10 -1.40 6.73
N ASP A 22 -10.36 -1.76 7.79
CA ASP A 22 -9.65 -0.77 8.63
C ASP A 22 -8.54 -0.04 7.87
N SER A 23 -7.96 -0.68 6.85
CA SER A 23 -6.96 -0.09 5.95
C SER A 23 -7.56 0.82 4.87
N PHE A 24 -8.88 0.75 4.60
CA PHE A 24 -9.50 1.50 3.51
C PHE A 24 -9.51 3.00 3.80
N ASN A 25 -8.81 3.77 2.96
CA ASN A 25 -8.73 5.21 3.10
C ASN A 25 -9.87 5.90 2.35
N GLU A 26 -11.00 6.09 3.03
CA GLU A 26 -12.20 6.69 2.43
C GLU A 26 -11.97 8.12 1.94
N GLU A 27 -11.14 8.90 2.62
CA GLU A 27 -10.86 10.28 2.23
C GLU A 27 -10.14 10.34 0.88
N MET A 28 -9.10 9.51 0.71
CA MET A 28 -8.41 9.34 -0.56
C MET A 28 -9.32 8.80 -1.66
N TYR A 29 -10.15 7.80 -1.34
CA TYR A 29 -11.10 7.24 -2.29
C TYR A 29 -12.07 8.30 -2.82
N ILE A 30 -12.64 9.14 -1.95
CA ILE A 30 -13.56 10.21 -2.36
C ILE A 30 -12.81 11.30 -3.14
N PHE A 31 -11.59 11.64 -2.73
CA PHE A 31 -10.78 12.65 -3.43
C PHE A 31 -10.45 12.23 -4.87
N ALA A 32 -10.02 10.98 -5.07
CA ALA A 32 -9.68 10.46 -6.39
C ALA A 32 -10.91 10.20 -7.28
N ASN A 33 -12.09 10.05 -6.68
CA ASN A 33 -13.34 9.74 -7.37
C ASN A 33 -14.42 10.78 -7.04
N PRO A 34 -14.32 12.02 -7.55
CA PRO A 34 -15.20 13.13 -7.17
C PRO A 34 -16.67 12.93 -7.56
N ASP A 35 -16.96 12.05 -8.51
CA ASP A 35 -18.32 11.62 -8.85
C ASP A 35 -18.99 10.85 -7.70
N VAL A 36 -18.21 10.08 -6.93
CA VAL A 36 -18.69 9.39 -5.72
C VAL A 36 -19.15 10.39 -4.66
N GLU A 37 -18.43 11.51 -4.50
CA GLU A 37 -18.82 12.55 -3.54
C GLU A 37 -20.24 13.08 -3.83
N GLU A 38 -20.55 13.29 -5.11
CA GLU A 38 -21.88 13.74 -5.54
C GLU A 38 -22.96 12.67 -5.31
N LEU A 39 -22.65 11.38 -5.55
CA LEU A 39 -23.58 10.28 -5.27
C LEU A 39 -23.90 10.15 -3.78
N ILE A 40 -22.91 10.40 -2.90
CA ILE A 40 -23.11 10.44 -1.45
C ILE A 40 -23.96 11.66 -1.06
N LYS A 41 -23.69 12.86 -1.62
CA LYS A 41 -24.48 14.08 -1.37
C LYS A 41 -25.95 13.91 -1.77
N GLN A 42 -26.22 13.13 -2.83
CA GLN A 42 -27.57 12.78 -3.28
C GLN A 42 -28.24 11.70 -2.42
N GLY A 43 -27.53 11.11 -1.47
CA GLY A 43 -28.02 10.06 -0.58
C GLY A 43 -28.15 8.69 -1.24
N GLN A 44 -27.49 8.46 -2.38
CA GLN A 44 -27.49 7.16 -3.06
C GLN A 44 -26.61 6.13 -2.32
N TYR A 45 -25.54 6.61 -1.68
CA TYR A 45 -24.63 5.82 -0.85
C TYR A 45 -24.41 6.53 0.49
N LYS A 46 -24.12 5.76 1.53
CA LYS A 46 -23.94 6.27 2.90
C LYS A 46 -22.55 6.88 3.12
N SER A 47 -21.55 6.38 2.40
CA SER A 47 -20.14 6.71 2.55
C SER A 47 -19.37 6.28 1.29
N GLY A 48 -18.11 6.69 1.16
CA GLY A 48 -17.21 6.22 0.11
C GLY A 48 -16.96 4.71 0.21
N LEU A 49 -16.77 4.18 1.42
CA LEU A 49 -16.68 2.72 1.64
C LEU A 49 -17.94 1.97 1.19
N ASP A 50 -19.13 2.54 1.45
CA ASP A 50 -20.41 1.97 1.01
C ASP A 50 -20.50 1.94 -0.53
N HIS A 51 -20.07 3.01 -1.20
CA HIS A 51 -19.98 3.04 -2.66
C HIS A 51 -18.96 2.03 -3.20
N TYR A 52 -17.74 2.00 -2.64
CA TYR A 52 -16.69 1.09 -3.05
C TYR A 52 -17.14 -0.37 -2.96
N THR A 53 -17.73 -0.74 -1.83
CA THR A 53 -18.21 -2.11 -1.57
C THR A 53 -19.34 -2.52 -2.52
N GLN A 54 -20.23 -1.59 -2.88
CA GLN A 54 -21.37 -1.92 -3.74
C GLN A 54 -21.07 -1.85 -5.24
N VAL A 55 -20.18 -0.95 -5.66
CA VAL A 55 -19.94 -0.62 -7.07
C VAL A 55 -18.45 -0.50 -7.38
N GLY A 56 -17.75 0.37 -6.65
CA GLY A 56 -16.41 0.82 -7.02
C GLY A 56 -15.37 -0.28 -7.14
N GLN A 57 -15.55 -1.39 -6.40
CA GLN A 57 -14.62 -2.51 -6.43
C GLN A 57 -14.81 -3.48 -7.61
N THR A 58 -15.88 -3.39 -8.40
CA THR A 58 -16.18 -4.38 -9.48
C THR A 58 -16.63 -3.78 -10.81
N THR A 59 -17.06 -2.51 -10.81
CA THR A 59 -17.68 -1.88 -11.98
C THR A 59 -16.87 -0.64 -12.36
N PRO A 60 -16.46 -0.48 -13.63
CA PRO A 60 -15.80 0.73 -14.08
C PRO A 60 -16.74 1.94 -13.97
N ARG A 61 -16.13 3.11 -13.92
CA ARG A 61 -16.81 4.41 -14.03
C ARG A 61 -17.53 4.54 -15.38
N PRO A 62 -18.48 5.48 -15.51
CA PRO A 62 -19.21 5.70 -16.77
C PRO A 62 -18.33 6.05 -17.98
N ASP A 63 -17.13 6.59 -17.75
CA ASP A 63 -16.12 6.89 -18.78
C ASP A 63 -15.32 5.64 -19.22
N GLY A 64 -15.47 4.52 -18.53
CA GLY A 64 -14.79 3.25 -18.79
C GLY A 64 -13.54 3.01 -17.96
N GLU A 65 -13.11 4.01 -17.18
CA GLU A 65 -11.94 3.91 -16.29
C GLU A 65 -12.30 3.16 -15.00
N LEU A 66 -11.30 2.59 -14.33
CA LEU A 66 -11.48 1.97 -13.02
C LEU A 66 -11.51 3.05 -11.92
N TYR A 67 -12.11 2.72 -10.78
CA TYR A 67 -11.99 3.56 -9.59
C TYR A 67 -10.61 3.39 -8.97
N GLU A 68 -10.00 4.50 -8.56
CA GLU A 68 -8.78 4.50 -7.77
C GLU A 68 -9.11 4.24 -6.32
N THR A 69 -8.47 3.23 -5.72
CA THR A 69 -8.69 2.85 -4.32
C THR A 69 -7.38 2.89 -3.56
N PHE A 70 -7.46 3.26 -2.28
CA PHE A 70 -6.30 3.46 -1.42
C PHE A 70 -6.48 2.70 -0.12
N PHE A 71 -5.45 1.93 0.23
CA PHE A 71 -5.32 1.25 1.50
C PHE A 71 -4.04 1.72 2.17
N THR A 72 -4.15 2.32 3.35
CA THR A 72 -3.02 2.96 4.03
C THR A 72 -2.87 2.48 5.47
N GLY A 73 -1.64 2.48 5.97
CA GLY A 73 -1.33 2.20 7.37
C GLY A 73 -1.25 3.47 8.20
N THR A 74 -0.44 3.42 9.25
CA THR A 74 -0.33 4.42 10.30
C THR A 74 1.14 4.72 10.61
N ALA A 75 1.41 5.42 11.71
CA ALA A 75 2.73 5.47 12.30
C ALA A 75 2.89 4.26 13.24
N GLY A 76 3.39 3.15 12.71
CA GLY A 76 3.60 1.90 13.44
C GLY A 76 3.64 0.69 12.52
N ASN A 77 3.85 -0.50 13.09
CA ASN A 77 3.81 -1.72 12.31
C ASN A 77 2.36 -2.08 11.96
N ASP A 78 2.07 -2.14 10.67
CA ASP A 78 0.74 -2.34 10.13
C ASP A 78 0.62 -3.63 9.31
N THR A 79 -0.59 -4.18 9.27
CA THR A 79 -0.99 -5.12 8.22
C THR A 79 -2.05 -4.44 7.39
N VAL A 80 -1.66 -3.96 6.22
CA VAL A 80 -2.50 -3.22 5.29
C VAL A 80 -2.99 -4.20 4.24
N GLN A 81 -4.20 -4.71 4.45
CA GLN A 81 -4.83 -5.64 3.52
C GLN A 81 -5.81 -4.91 2.61
N ALA A 82 -5.55 -4.94 1.31
CA ALA A 82 -6.50 -4.50 0.30
C ALA A 82 -7.59 -5.56 0.07
N PHE A 83 -8.77 -5.12 -0.37
CA PHE A 83 -9.87 -5.99 -0.78
C PHE A 83 -10.56 -5.41 -2.00
N GLY A 84 -11.13 -6.25 -2.86
CA GLY A 84 -11.82 -5.81 -4.08
C GLY A 84 -11.58 -6.75 -5.26
N GLU A 85 -12.35 -6.56 -6.35
CA GLU A 85 -12.22 -7.36 -7.58
C GLU A 85 -12.12 -6.46 -8.82
N GLY A 86 -10.91 -5.99 -9.13
CA GLY A 86 -10.62 -5.28 -10.37
C GLY A 86 -10.56 -3.76 -10.28
N ALA A 87 -10.53 -3.18 -9.07
CA ALA A 87 -10.16 -1.77 -8.89
C ALA A 87 -8.64 -1.57 -9.11
N HIS A 88 -8.25 -0.34 -9.47
CA HIS A 88 -6.84 0.05 -9.43
C HIS A 88 -6.49 0.44 -7.99
N THR A 89 -5.56 -0.30 -7.40
CA THR A 89 -5.44 -0.39 -5.95
C THR A 89 -4.08 0.06 -5.48
N HIS A 90 -4.03 1.10 -4.66
CA HIS A 90 -2.81 1.57 -4.02
C HIS A 90 -2.73 1.03 -2.59
N VAL A 91 -1.57 0.48 -2.22
CA VAL A 91 -1.33 -0.07 -0.87
C VAL A 91 -0.08 0.58 -0.28
N MET A 92 -0.20 1.16 0.92
CA MET A 92 0.86 1.89 1.60
C MET A 92 0.89 1.49 3.08
N GLY A 93 2.06 1.30 3.68
CA GLY A 93 2.18 1.03 5.12
C GLY A 93 2.19 2.29 6.00
N VAL A 94 2.44 3.45 5.40
CA VAL A 94 2.63 4.71 6.13
C VAL A 94 1.33 5.52 6.30
N ASP A 95 1.34 6.41 7.30
CA ASP A 95 0.32 7.44 7.53
C ASP A 95 0.41 8.57 6.50
N ILE A 96 -0.75 8.94 5.97
CA ILE A 96 -0.89 9.97 4.94
C ILE A 96 -2.05 10.92 5.25
N GLU A 97 -1.99 12.11 4.67
CA GLU A 97 -3.03 13.12 4.83
C GLU A 97 -3.28 13.89 3.54
N LEU A 98 -4.55 14.16 3.25
CA LEU A 98 -4.96 15.12 2.23
C LEU A 98 -4.98 16.55 2.79
N VAL A 99 -4.09 17.39 2.29
CA VAL A 99 -3.93 18.78 2.74
C VAL A 99 -4.92 19.69 2.00
N LYS A 100 -6.11 19.90 2.60
CA LYS A 100 -7.23 20.62 1.98
C LYS A 100 -6.95 22.09 1.69
N GLU A 101 -5.97 22.70 2.36
CA GLU A 101 -5.57 24.09 2.16
C GLU A 101 -4.87 24.33 0.81
N HIS A 102 -4.50 23.26 0.10
CA HIS A 102 -3.87 23.28 -1.22
C HIS A 102 -4.68 22.42 -2.20
N PRO A 103 -5.74 22.93 -2.84
CA PRO A 103 -6.59 22.12 -3.73
C PRO A 103 -5.96 21.86 -5.12
N ASP A 104 -4.63 21.98 -5.22
CA ASP A 104 -3.89 21.67 -6.45
C ASP A 104 -3.92 20.17 -6.75
N ASP A 105 -3.37 19.76 -7.91
CA ASP A 105 -3.31 18.35 -8.28
C ASP A 105 -2.55 17.55 -7.21
N PHE A 106 -3.30 16.67 -6.52
CA PHE A 106 -2.84 15.66 -5.57
C PHE A 106 -2.13 16.21 -4.29
N PRO A 107 -2.87 16.82 -3.34
CA PRO A 107 -2.31 17.42 -2.13
C PRO A 107 -2.05 16.37 -1.05
N LEU A 108 -1.29 15.34 -1.41
CA LEU A 108 -0.90 14.25 -0.54
C LEU A 108 0.35 14.62 0.25
N ARG A 109 0.24 14.52 1.58
CA ARG A 109 1.37 14.59 2.52
C ARG A 109 1.56 13.24 3.19
N PHE A 110 2.82 12.85 3.37
CA PHE A 110 3.23 11.67 4.12
C PHE A 110 3.65 12.11 5.54
N ASN A 111 3.03 11.54 6.56
CA ASN A 111 3.21 11.95 7.96
C ASN A 111 4.36 11.19 8.65
N ASN A 112 4.70 10.00 8.14
CA ASN A 112 5.89 9.22 8.45
C ASN A 112 6.44 8.59 7.15
N ASN A 113 7.60 7.94 7.25
CA ASN A 113 8.28 7.28 6.15
C ASN A 113 8.58 5.80 6.43
N GLY A 114 7.90 5.18 7.41
CA GLY A 114 8.14 3.77 7.74
C GLY A 114 9.46 3.47 8.46
N SER A 115 10.28 4.47 8.82
CA SER A 115 11.57 4.20 9.45
C SER A 115 11.40 3.54 10.83
N GLY A 116 11.94 2.34 10.98
CA GLY A 116 11.74 1.50 12.17
C GLY A 116 10.43 0.70 12.21
N GLU A 117 9.70 0.65 11.10
CA GLU A 117 8.44 -0.09 10.97
C GLU A 117 8.65 -1.37 10.14
N VAL A 118 7.92 -2.43 10.50
CA VAL A 118 7.84 -3.66 9.70
C VAL A 118 6.38 -3.90 9.36
N ASP A 119 6.05 -3.65 8.10
CA ASP A 119 4.67 -3.71 7.61
C ASP A 119 4.42 -4.93 6.74
N VAL A 120 3.16 -5.33 6.63
CA VAL A 120 2.69 -6.33 5.68
C VAL A 120 1.65 -5.67 4.77
N LEU A 121 1.98 -5.53 3.49
CA LEU A 121 1.12 -4.93 2.47
C LEU A 121 0.58 -6.05 1.57
N ILE A 122 -0.73 -6.24 1.57
CA ILE A 122 -1.38 -7.37 0.88
C ILE A 122 -2.28 -6.81 -0.22
N GLY A 123 -1.92 -7.08 -1.48
CA GLY A 123 -2.69 -6.67 -2.66
C GLY A 123 -3.96 -7.50 -2.86
N VAL A 124 -4.83 -7.01 -3.76
CA VAL A 124 -5.98 -7.78 -4.26
C VAL A 124 -5.53 -8.83 -5.28
N GLU A 125 -6.20 -9.98 -5.31
CA GLU A 125 -5.86 -11.07 -6.24
C GLU A 125 -6.31 -10.79 -7.69
N THR A 126 -7.22 -9.83 -7.89
CA THR A 126 -7.73 -9.44 -9.21
C THR A 126 -7.74 -7.92 -9.32
N GLY A 127 -6.93 -7.39 -10.22
CA GLY A 127 -6.68 -5.95 -10.35
C GLY A 127 -5.20 -5.69 -10.66
N GLY A 128 -4.84 -4.42 -10.81
CA GLY A 128 -3.46 -3.97 -10.68
C GLY A 128 -3.27 -3.37 -9.30
N ASN A 129 -2.24 -3.81 -8.59
CA ASN A 129 -1.82 -3.25 -7.31
C ASN A 129 -0.60 -2.35 -7.50
N GLU A 130 -0.64 -1.18 -6.90
CA GLU A 130 0.50 -0.28 -6.77
C GLU A 130 0.91 -0.24 -5.29
N PHE A 131 2.03 -0.88 -4.97
CA PHE A 131 2.62 -0.85 -3.63
C PHE A 131 3.56 0.35 -3.51
N VAL A 132 3.21 1.32 -2.68
CA VAL A 132 3.96 2.58 -2.58
C VAL A 132 4.99 2.50 -1.47
N LEU A 133 6.27 2.53 -1.87
CA LEU A 133 7.45 2.35 -1.03
C LEU A 133 8.34 3.61 -1.00
N GLY A 134 7.79 4.75 -1.39
CA GLY A 134 8.42 6.06 -1.27
C GLY A 134 7.41 7.19 -1.48
N SER A 135 7.67 8.32 -0.86
CA SER A 135 6.98 9.56 -1.17
C SER A 135 7.51 10.12 -2.49
N PHE A 136 6.71 10.94 -3.14
CA PHE A 136 7.04 11.57 -4.42
C PHE A 136 6.68 13.05 -4.36
N ILE A 137 7.22 13.82 -5.30
CA ILE A 137 7.00 15.27 -5.33
C ILE A 137 5.52 15.54 -5.66
N THR A 138 4.87 16.32 -4.79
CA THR A 138 3.50 16.83 -4.95
C THR A 138 3.46 18.33 -4.72
N SER A 139 2.28 18.94 -4.83
CA SER A 139 2.06 20.36 -4.49
C SER A 139 2.36 20.68 -3.02
N VAL A 140 2.28 19.69 -2.12
CA VAL A 140 2.47 19.86 -0.67
C VAL A 140 3.63 19.03 -0.09
N ASN A 141 4.24 18.17 -0.90
CA ASN A 141 5.44 17.41 -0.57
C ASN A 141 6.55 17.73 -1.57
N THR A 142 7.51 18.57 -1.21
CA THR A 142 8.49 19.12 -2.17
C THR A 142 9.71 18.23 -2.44
N THR A 143 9.79 17.08 -1.76
CA THR A 143 10.91 16.14 -1.85
C THR A 143 10.40 14.72 -1.86
N ALA A 144 10.90 13.89 -2.77
CA ALA A 144 10.68 12.45 -2.72
C ALA A 144 11.62 11.81 -1.70
N GLU A 145 11.12 10.85 -0.93
CA GLU A 145 11.87 10.14 0.10
C GLU A 145 11.50 8.65 0.08
N ALA A 146 12.50 7.78 0.12
CA ALA A 146 12.28 6.35 0.24
C ALA A 146 11.65 6.00 1.60
N PHE A 147 10.74 5.03 1.61
CA PHE A 147 10.21 4.47 2.86
C PHE A 147 11.10 3.36 3.40
N TYR A 148 10.96 3.09 4.71
CA TYR A 148 11.67 2.02 5.43
C TYR A 148 13.20 2.13 5.35
N VAL A 149 13.73 3.36 5.33
CA VAL A 149 15.17 3.62 5.30
C VAL A 149 15.64 4.07 6.68
N GLY A 150 16.81 3.57 7.08
CA GLY A 150 17.58 4.04 8.22
C GLY A 150 17.80 3.02 9.33
N LYS A 151 17.24 1.79 9.23
CA LYS A 151 17.47 0.70 10.20
C LYS A 151 18.02 -0.59 9.60
N GLY A 152 18.50 -0.57 8.35
CA GLY A 152 19.20 -1.71 7.75
C GLY A 152 18.22 -2.82 7.38
N ASP A 153 18.23 -3.92 8.12
CA ASP A 153 17.29 -5.03 7.92
C ASP A 153 16.20 -5.08 9.01
N GLU A 154 16.15 -4.06 9.88
CA GLU A 154 15.20 -3.99 11.00
C GLU A 154 13.86 -3.33 10.65
N ASP A 155 13.79 -2.60 9.52
CA ASP A 155 12.58 -2.00 8.95
C ASP A 155 12.42 -2.38 7.48
N TYR A 156 11.20 -2.70 7.04
CA TYR A 156 10.87 -3.05 5.65
C TYR A 156 9.37 -3.33 5.48
N ALA A 157 8.87 -3.23 4.25
CA ALA A 157 7.56 -3.77 3.89
C ALA A 157 7.65 -5.21 3.36
N THR A 158 6.80 -6.10 3.87
CA THR A 158 6.55 -7.40 3.24
C THR A 158 5.38 -7.24 2.27
N ILE A 159 5.59 -7.58 1.00
CA ILE A 159 4.58 -7.45 -0.05
C ILE A 159 4.03 -8.84 -0.37
N GLN A 160 2.71 -9.00 -0.24
CA GLN A 160 2.00 -10.23 -0.53
C GLN A 160 0.97 -10.03 -1.65
N ASN A 161 0.66 -11.11 -2.36
CA ASN A 161 -0.21 -11.11 -3.53
C ASN A 161 0.26 -10.18 -4.66
N PHE A 162 1.58 -10.05 -4.85
CA PHE A 162 2.12 -9.34 -6.00
C PHE A 162 1.92 -10.16 -7.29
N ILE A 163 1.28 -9.57 -8.29
CA ILE A 163 0.98 -10.19 -9.58
C ILE A 163 1.95 -9.66 -10.64
N SER A 164 2.99 -10.44 -10.96
CA SER A 164 3.99 -10.05 -11.96
C SER A 164 3.37 -9.66 -13.31
N GLY A 165 3.82 -8.53 -13.86
CA GLY A 165 3.31 -7.96 -15.11
C GLY A 165 1.95 -7.26 -15.01
N LYS A 166 1.40 -7.11 -13.79
CA LYS A 166 0.23 -6.28 -13.51
C LYS A 166 0.48 -5.28 -12.39
N ASP A 167 1.18 -5.72 -11.36
CA ASP A 167 1.42 -4.93 -10.16
C ASP A 167 2.72 -4.17 -10.29
N LEU A 168 2.80 -3.06 -9.56
CA LEU A 168 3.92 -2.15 -9.54
C LEU A 168 4.39 -1.95 -8.10
N LEU A 169 5.70 -1.86 -7.92
CA LEU A 169 6.27 -1.16 -6.77
C LEU A 169 6.55 0.28 -7.20
N ILE A 170 6.13 1.26 -6.41
CA ILE A 170 6.46 2.68 -6.59
C ILE A 170 7.57 3.06 -5.62
N LEU A 171 8.67 3.59 -6.13
CA LEU A 171 9.86 3.93 -5.37
C LEU A 171 10.25 5.38 -5.62
N ALA A 172 10.69 6.08 -4.57
CA ALA A 172 11.26 7.42 -4.68
C ALA A 172 12.58 7.40 -5.47
N GLY A 173 12.93 8.52 -6.10
CA GLY A 173 14.22 8.72 -6.75
C GLY A 173 14.40 7.95 -8.06
N THR A 174 15.59 7.38 -8.24
CA THR A 174 16.03 6.76 -9.50
C THR A 174 16.52 5.32 -9.33
N PRO A 175 16.39 4.44 -10.35
CA PRO A 175 16.73 3.02 -10.23
C PRO A 175 18.18 2.73 -9.77
N ASP A 176 19.14 3.61 -10.05
CA ASP A 176 20.55 3.43 -9.66
C ASP A 176 20.80 3.60 -8.15
N GLN A 177 19.86 4.21 -7.44
CA GLN A 177 19.84 4.33 -5.98
C GLN A 177 19.37 3.05 -5.28
N TYR A 178 19.01 2.01 -6.03
CA TYR A 178 18.48 0.76 -5.50
C TYR A 178 19.23 -0.47 -6.05
N SER A 179 18.98 -1.60 -5.40
CA SER A 179 19.32 -2.93 -5.86
C SER A 179 18.24 -3.92 -5.46
N TRP A 180 18.01 -4.94 -6.29
CA TRP A 180 17.08 -6.00 -5.97
C TRP A 180 17.63 -7.36 -6.38
N GLU A 181 17.43 -8.35 -5.52
CA GLU A 181 17.89 -9.72 -5.73
C GLU A 181 16.88 -10.76 -5.24
N SER A 182 16.75 -11.87 -5.97
CA SER A 182 15.96 -13.01 -5.51
C SER A 182 16.74 -13.80 -4.46
N LEU A 183 16.11 -14.02 -3.31
CA LEU A 183 16.59 -14.87 -2.23
C LEU A 183 15.45 -15.78 -1.76
N ASP A 184 15.68 -17.09 -1.82
CA ASP A 184 14.73 -18.12 -1.37
C ASP A 184 13.32 -18.00 -1.97
N GLY A 185 13.21 -17.55 -3.23
CA GLY A 185 11.95 -17.40 -3.95
C GLY A 185 11.24 -16.06 -3.75
N ASN A 186 11.87 -15.11 -3.04
CA ASN A 186 11.34 -13.78 -2.77
C ASN A 186 12.29 -12.71 -3.32
N MET A 187 11.73 -11.61 -3.82
CA MET A 187 12.53 -10.47 -4.28
C MET A 187 12.81 -9.55 -3.10
N ARG A 188 14.08 -9.33 -2.79
CA ARG A 188 14.50 -8.34 -1.79
C ARG A 188 14.88 -7.06 -2.52
N VAL A 189 14.26 -5.95 -2.15
CA VAL A 189 14.57 -4.61 -2.68
C VAL A 189 15.24 -3.81 -1.57
N SER A 190 16.42 -3.28 -1.87
CA SER A 190 17.24 -2.49 -0.95
C SER A 190 17.68 -1.19 -1.61
N THR A 191 18.00 -0.19 -0.80
CA THR A 191 18.79 0.96 -1.26
C THR A 191 20.17 0.49 -1.73
N LYS A 192 20.86 1.32 -2.51
CA LYS A 192 22.17 0.99 -3.09
C LYS A 192 23.23 0.69 -2.03
N ASP A 193 23.09 1.31 -0.86
CA ASP A 193 23.99 1.17 0.28
C ASP A 193 23.65 -0.06 1.16
N GLY A 194 22.59 -0.80 0.82
CA GLY A 194 22.24 -2.09 1.42
C GLY A 194 21.15 -2.06 2.48
N ASP A 195 20.45 -0.94 2.65
CA ASP A 195 19.29 -0.82 3.55
C ASP A 195 18.08 -1.53 2.91
N LEU A 196 17.49 -2.54 3.55
CA LEU A 196 16.36 -3.30 3.02
C LEU A 196 15.09 -2.48 3.17
N ILE A 197 14.31 -2.36 2.10
CA ILE A 197 13.04 -1.60 2.14
C ILE A 197 11.83 -2.47 1.83
N ALA A 198 12.01 -3.57 1.10
CA ALA A 198 10.92 -4.48 0.82
C ALA A 198 11.36 -5.92 0.59
N ILE A 199 10.47 -6.85 0.94
CA ILE A 199 10.50 -8.26 0.56
C ILE A 199 9.21 -8.55 -0.19
N VAL A 200 9.30 -8.83 -1.49
CA VAL A 200 8.17 -9.25 -2.32
C VAL A 200 8.10 -10.77 -2.34
N GLU A 201 7.05 -11.31 -1.75
CA GLU A 201 6.86 -12.75 -1.64
C GLU A 201 6.57 -13.39 -2.99
N GLU A 202 7.15 -14.57 -3.22
CA GLU A 202 6.90 -15.41 -4.40
C GLU A 202 7.23 -14.74 -5.75
N VAL A 203 8.13 -13.75 -5.76
CA VAL A 203 8.61 -13.05 -6.95
C VAL A 203 10.11 -13.27 -7.14
N ASP A 204 10.49 -13.87 -8.27
CA ASP A 204 11.90 -14.14 -8.59
C ASP A 204 12.56 -13.07 -9.47
N LYS A 205 11.77 -12.15 -10.02
CA LYS A 205 12.24 -11.14 -10.96
C LYS A 205 11.39 -9.88 -10.90
N LEU A 206 12.07 -8.74 -10.86
CA LEU A 206 11.51 -7.41 -11.11
C LEU A 206 12.38 -6.69 -12.16
N GLU A 207 11.74 -5.92 -13.02
CA GLU A 207 12.37 -5.04 -13.99
C GLU A 207 11.99 -3.58 -13.74
N VAL A 208 12.84 -2.66 -14.17
CA VAL A 208 12.52 -1.24 -14.14
C VAL A 208 11.39 -0.97 -15.13
N GLY A 209 10.31 -0.37 -14.63
CA GLY A 209 9.20 0.15 -15.40
C GLY A 209 9.45 1.60 -15.81
N ASP A 210 8.49 2.46 -15.49
CA ASP A 210 8.51 3.88 -15.85
C ASP A 210 9.34 4.70 -14.86
N VAL A 211 9.90 5.80 -15.35
CA VAL A 211 10.62 6.80 -14.56
C VAL A 211 9.93 8.14 -14.74
N PHE A 212 9.54 8.76 -13.62
CA PHE A 212 8.81 10.02 -13.58
C PHE A 212 9.71 11.11 -12.99
N GLU A 213 10.55 11.73 -13.83
CA GLU A 213 11.54 12.72 -13.40
C GLU A 213 10.91 13.91 -12.66
N ASP A 214 9.73 14.37 -13.07
CA ASP A 214 9.04 15.51 -12.45
C ASP A 214 8.51 15.19 -11.04
N MET A 215 8.27 13.92 -10.75
CA MET A 215 7.77 13.44 -9.45
C MET A 215 8.89 12.82 -8.60
N ASP A 216 10.10 12.71 -9.13
CA ASP A 216 11.26 12.05 -8.53
C ASP A 216 10.91 10.65 -8.02
N MET A 217 10.37 9.81 -8.91
CA MET A 217 9.99 8.42 -8.63
C MET A 217 10.12 7.52 -9.85
N PHE A 218 10.14 6.20 -9.62
CA PHE A 218 10.11 5.17 -10.67
C PHE A 218 9.35 3.93 -10.22
N THR A 219 9.09 3.00 -11.16
CA THR A 219 8.39 1.74 -10.85
C THR A 219 9.24 0.50 -11.10
N LEU A 220 8.92 -0.58 -10.38
CA LEU A 220 9.37 -1.94 -10.65
C LEU A 220 8.17 -2.85 -10.94
N ASN A 221 8.29 -3.81 -11.89
CA ASN A 221 7.23 -4.79 -12.24
C ASN A 221 7.77 -6.19 -12.61
#